data_AF-A0A202DVN6-F1
#
_entry.id   AF-A0A202DVN6-F1
#
_cell.length_a   1.000
_cell.length_b   1.000
_cell.length_c   1.000
_cell.angle_alpha   90.00
_cell.angle_beta   90.00
_cell.angle_gamma   90.00
#
_symmetry.space_group_name_H-M   'P 1'
#
loop_
_entity.id
_entity.type
_entity.pdbx_description
1 polymer ?
#
loop_
_entity_poly.entity_id
_entity_poly.type
_entity_poly.pdbx_seq_one_letter_code
_entity_poly.pdbx_strand_id
1 'polypeptide(L)'
;MNSALKFYIPAAVLFLAFAIPSSAFATSITANSNVRAGFSAADIDSDGVSYDGPGWDSRGPFDAFSNGNVLELGSFIGQQNIEVTMLSEYACYDGRMQGVANNFGVLDGNGDFISILDSQTAGAGDTGSITQNVGDEFTFALKSPDTIFSSKDSDNVDGRAHLLGLEVTQAGTISFDGDLTRTSTITYDLKVGDIVILIEDMMTDQNSSFGGMIPGLGDFDYNDMVVVVRATPVPEPGTMLLMSLGLLGLGRRRQKDKCN
;
A
#
# COMPACT_ATOMS: atom_id res chain seq x y z
N MET A 1 65.87 45.20 11.66
CA MET A 1 64.42 45.27 11.89
C MET A 1 63.72 45.13 10.55
N ASN A 2 62.61 44.40 10.55
CA ASN A 2 61.60 44.21 9.51
C ASN A 2 61.76 43.12 8.42
N SER A 3 60.70 42.31 8.42
CA SER A 3 59.98 41.70 7.30
C SER A 3 60.34 40.25 6.98
N ALA A 4 59.40 39.36 6.71
CA ALA A 4 57.98 39.28 7.05
C ALA A 4 57.59 37.82 6.87
N LEU A 5 56.71 37.37 7.75
CA LEU A 5 55.98 36.11 7.72
C LEU A 5 55.20 35.98 6.39
N LYS A 6 55.37 34.89 5.64
CA LYS A 6 54.47 34.52 4.54
C LYS A 6 53.88 33.14 4.82
N PHE A 7 52.70 33.14 5.45
CA PHE A 7 51.80 31.99 5.50
C PHE A 7 51.25 31.75 4.08
N TYR A 8 51.51 30.56 3.55
CA TYR A 8 50.87 30.08 2.32
C TYR A 8 49.58 29.38 2.72
N ILE A 9 48.44 30.00 2.46
CA ILE A 9 47.11 29.37 2.56
C ILE A 9 46.82 28.80 1.17
N PRO A 10 46.84 27.47 0.95
CA PRO A 10 46.36 26.94 -0.32
C PRO A 10 44.84 27.12 -0.37
N ALA A 11 44.39 27.67 -1.49
CA ALA A 11 43.00 27.96 -1.80
C ALA A 11 42.08 26.77 -1.46
N ALA A 12 41.13 27.02 -0.55
CA ALA A 12 39.98 26.16 -0.38
C ALA A 12 39.18 26.19 -1.70
N VAL A 13 39.34 25.16 -2.52
CA VAL A 13 38.48 24.92 -3.68
C VAL A 13 37.12 24.51 -3.14
N LEU A 14 36.25 25.51 -2.98
CA LEU A 14 34.84 25.32 -2.67
C LEU A 14 34.18 24.64 -3.87
N PHE A 15 34.14 23.31 -3.84
CA PHE A 15 33.35 22.54 -4.80
C PHE A 15 31.87 22.70 -4.45
N LEU A 16 31.20 23.63 -5.13
CA LEU A 16 29.75 23.59 -5.28
C LEU A 16 29.43 22.34 -6.11
N ALA A 17 29.19 21.22 -5.43
CA ALA A 17 28.51 20.09 -6.05
C ALA A 17 27.08 20.57 -6.33
N PHE A 18 26.81 20.98 -7.57
CA PHE A 18 25.45 21.04 -8.06
C PHE A 18 24.94 19.61 -8.03
N ALA A 19 24.27 19.24 -6.94
CA ALA A 19 23.37 18.10 -6.93
C ALA A 19 22.33 18.40 -8.00
N ILE A 20 22.48 17.80 -9.17
CA ILE A 20 21.37 17.72 -10.12
C ILE A 20 20.39 16.80 -9.40
N PRO A 21 19.22 17.28 -8.94
CA PRO A 21 18.22 16.38 -8.44
C PRO A 21 17.84 15.47 -9.61
N SER A 22 18.29 14.22 -9.59
CA SER A 22 17.61 13.18 -10.35
C SER A 22 16.25 13.08 -9.70
N SER A 23 15.25 13.74 -10.29
CA SER A 23 13.87 13.50 -9.93
C SER A 23 13.59 12.04 -10.27
N ALA A 24 13.75 11.16 -9.28
CA ALA A 24 13.00 9.92 -9.29
C ALA A 24 11.55 10.38 -9.43
N PHE A 25 10.94 10.11 -10.59
CA PHE A 25 9.53 10.40 -10.76
C PHE A 25 8.86 9.64 -9.62
N ALA A 26 8.15 10.37 -8.75
CA ALA A 26 7.17 9.75 -7.90
C ALA A 26 6.13 9.17 -8.86
N THR A 27 6.29 7.91 -9.22
CA THR A 27 5.22 7.16 -9.86
C THR A 27 4.18 6.98 -8.77
N SER A 28 3.15 7.81 -8.80
CA SER A 28 1.90 7.49 -8.13
C SER A 28 1.43 6.14 -8.66
N ILE A 29 0.76 5.38 -7.80
CA ILE A 29 -0.11 4.32 -8.28
C ILE A 29 -1.16 5.05 -9.13
N THR A 30 -0.97 5.07 -10.46
CA THR A 30 -2.03 5.54 -11.36
C THR A 30 -2.99 4.38 -11.47
N ALA A 31 -3.87 4.27 -10.48
CA ALA A 31 -5.01 3.40 -10.61
C ALA A 31 -5.76 3.83 -11.86
N ASN A 32 -6.15 2.88 -12.73
CA ASN A 32 -7.32 3.11 -13.55
C ASN A 32 -8.52 3.07 -12.61
N SER A 33 -8.66 4.11 -11.80
CA SER A 33 -9.72 4.23 -10.82
C SER A 33 -10.74 5.26 -11.27
N ASN A 34 -11.99 4.83 -11.31
CA ASN A 34 -13.11 5.75 -11.40
C ASN A 34 -13.60 6.05 -10.00
N VAL A 35 -14.01 7.30 -9.77
CA VAL A 35 -14.82 7.61 -8.59
C VAL A 35 -16.12 6.81 -8.73
N ARG A 36 -16.41 5.96 -7.74
CA ARG A 36 -17.63 5.16 -7.72
C ARG A 36 -18.83 6.10 -7.62
N ALA A 37 -19.72 6.06 -8.61
CA ALA A 37 -20.88 6.93 -8.63
C ALA A 37 -21.89 6.51 -7.56
N GLY A 38 -22.32 7.46 -6.72
CA GLY A 38 -23.35 7.23 -5.70
C GLY A 38 -22.89 6.44 -4.47
N PHE A 39 -21.58 6.31 -4.27
CA PHE A 39 -20.98 5.72 -3.07
C PHE A 39 -19.83 6.60 -2.60
N SER A 40 -19.89 7.02 -1.35
CA SER A 40 -18.96 7.94 -0.70
C SER A 40 -18.40 7.31 0.57
N ALA A 41 -17.32 7.88 1.10
CA ALA A 41 -16.75 7.39 2.35
C ALA A 41 -17.73 7.52 3.55
N ALA A 42 -18.70 8.44 3.47
CA ALA A 42 -19.76 8.56 4.47
C ALA A 42 -20.73 7.36 4.44
N ASP A 43 -20.85 6.65 3.32
CA ASP A 43 -21.75 5.51 3.18
C ASP A 43 -21.20 4.25 3.88
N ILE A 44 -19.89 4.21 4.14
CA ILE A 44 -19.12 3.12 4.81
C ILE A 44 -19.50 2.98 6.30
N ASP A 45 -20.32 3.89 6.84
CA ASP A 45 -20.80 3.85 8.25
C ASP A 45 -22.29 4.27 8.37
N SER A 46 -22.96 4.57 7.24
CA SER A 46 -24.24 5.32 7.29
C SER A 46 -25.46 4.51 7.70
N ASP A 47 -25.42 3.17 7.61
CA ASP A 47 -26.57 2.33 7.92
C ASP A 47 -26.57 1.73 9.33
N GLY A 48 -25.51 1.87 10.13
CA GLY A 48 -25.51 1.44 11.54
C GLY A 48 -25.93 -0.02 11.78
N VAL A 49 -25.82 -0.85 10.74
CA VAL A 49 -26.04 -2.29 10.74
C VAL A 49 -24.83 -2.91 10.05
N SER A 50 -23.67 -2.86 10.71
CA SER A 50 -22.77 -4.02 10.62
C SER A 50 -23.56 -5.22 11.15
N TYR A 51 -23.52 -6.33 10.42
CA TYR A 51 -24.34 -7.49 10.73
C TYR A 51 -23.82 -8.27 11.94
N ASP A 52 -22.69 -7.85 12.54
CA ASP A 52 -22.07 -8.50 13.69
C ASP A 52 -22.40 -7.85 15.05
N GLY A 53 -23.12 -6.73 15.04
CA GLY A 53 -23.67 -6.10 16.23
C GLY A 53 -22.69 -5.18 16.97
N PRO A 54 -23.11 -4.56 18.08
CA PRO A 54 -22.41 -3.42 18.65
C PRO A 54 -21.03 -3.79 19.20
N GLY A 55 -19.98 -3.52 18.41
CA GLY A 55 -18.61 -3.40 18.89
C GLY A 55 -17.59 -4.41 18.37
N TRP A 56 -17.81 -5.00 17.20
CA TRP A 56 -16.90 -5.92 16.51
C TRP A 56 -16.23 -5.33 15.26
N ASP A 57 -16.58 -4.09 14.89
CA ASP A 57 -16.04 -3.42 13.70
C ASP A 57 -14.86 -2.47 13.94
N SER A 58 -14.07 -2.23 12.89
CA SER A 58 -13.11 -1.12 12.87
C SER A 58 -13.85 0.23 12.78
N ARG A 59 -13.89 0.96 13.91
CA ARG A 59 -14.51 2.30 13.95
C ARG A 59 -13.68 3.30 13.14
N GLY A 60 -14.35 4.07 12.27
CA GLY A 60 -13.77 5.00 11.31
C GLY A 60 -12.67 5.93 11.83
N PRO A 61 -11.71 6.36 10.97
CA PRO A 61 -11.62 7.78 10.59
C PRO A 61 -10.80 8.04 9.29
N PHE A 62 -11.26 7.64 8.10
CA PHE A 62 -10.50 7.95 6.85
C PHE A 62 -10.92 9.26 6.16
N ASP A 63 -12.10 9.79 6.48
CA ASP A 63 -12.67 10.99 5.85
C ASP A 63 -11.78 12.24 5.96
N ALA A 64 -11.04 12.40 7.05
CA ALA A 64 -10.22 13.59 7.27
C ALA A 64 -8.96 13.65 6.39
N PHE A 65 -8.58 12.53 5.76
CA PHE A 65 -7.34 12.40 4.98
C PHE A 65 -7.58 12.12 3.50
N SER A 66 -8.82 11.81 3.12
CA SER A 66 -9.26 11.62 1.74
C SER A 66 -10.10 12.81 1.29
N ASN A 67 -10.40 12.89 -0.01
CA ASN A 67 -11.38 13.83 -0.55
C ASN A 67 -12.83 13.29 -0.48
N GLY A 68 -13.05 12.17 0.22
CA GLY A 68 -14.34 11.49 0.34
C GLY A 68 -14.74 10.66 -0.90
N ASN A 69 -13.93 10.66 -1.97
CA ASN A 69 -14.21 9.84 -3.14
C ASN A 69 -13.74 8.41 -2.91
N VAL A 70 -14.68 7.48 -3.04
CA VAL A 70 -14.39 6.04 -3.08
C VAL A 70 -14.01 5.65 -4.50
N LEU A 71 -12.93 4.90 -4.63
CA LEU A 71 -12.35 4.47 -5.88
C LEU A 71 -12.77 3.03 -6.19
N GLU A 72 -13.26 2.81 -7.40
CA GLU A 72 -13.27 1.50 -8.05
C GLU A 72 -11.86 1.22 -8.55
N LEU A 73 -11.19 0.17 -8.05
CA LEU A 73 -9.79 -0.09 -8.36
C LEU A 73 -9.65 -1.03 -9.56
N GLY A 74 -9.31 -0.48 -10.73
CA GLY A 74 -9.03 -1.27 -11.93
C GLY A 74 -7.66 -1.97 -11.91
N SER A 75 -7.18 -2.32 -13.10
CA SER A 75 -5.81 -2.83 -13.26
C SER A 75 -4.77 -1.73 -13.18
N PHE A 76 -3.58 -2.13 -12.76
CA PHE A 76 -2.39 -1.30 -12.62
C PHE A 76 -1.29 -1.84 -13.53
N ILE A 77 -0.40 -0.97 -14.00
CA ILE A 77 0.77 -1.35 -14.80
C ILE A 77 2.02 -1.03 -13.98
N GLY A 78 2.83 -2.04 -13.68
CA GLY A 78 3.93 -1.92 -12.72
C GLY A 78 5.30 -1.64 -13.36
N GLN A 79 6.05 -0.69 -12.82
CA GLN A 79 7.44 -0.86 -12.36
C GLN A 79 7.45 -0.22 -10.97
N GLN A 80 6.99 -0.94 -9.95
CA GLN A 80 6.80 -0.40 -8.62
C GLN A 80 7.12 -1.45 -7.55
N ASN A 81 7.73 -0.99 -6.46
CA ASN A 81 7.73 -1.72 -5.20
C ASN A 81 6.48 -1.30 -4.45
N ILE A 82 5.57 -2.25 -4.25
CA ILE A 82 4.32 -2.04 -3.55
C ILE A 82 4.53 -2.57 -2.14
N GLU A 83 4.38 -1.68 -1.16
CA GLU A 83 4.35 -2.00 0.26
C GLU A 83 2.90 -2.00 0.71
N VAL A 84 2.50 -3.02 1.46
CA VAL A 84 1.15 -3.15 2.01
C VAL A 84 1.27 -3.35 3.50
N THR A 85 0.67 -2.46 4.28
CA THR A 85 0.59 -2.57 5.74
C THR A 85 -0.85 -2.87 6.16
N MET A 86 -1.05 -3.90 6.97
CA MET A 86 -2.34 -4.16 7.59
C MET A 86 -2.56 -3.19 8.75
N LEU A 87 -3.64 -2.43 8.71
CA LEU A 87 -4.00 -1.51 9.79
C LEU A 87 -4.97 -2.13 10.78
N SER A 88 -5.89 -2.95 10.28
CA SER A 88 -6.95 -3.53 11.06
C SER A 88 -7.45 -4.81 10.41
N GLU A 89 -7.88 -5.73 11.25
CA GLU A 89 -8.45 -7.01 10.89
C GLU A 89 -9.48 -7.39 11.96
N TYR A 90 -10.73 -7.41 11.54
CA TYR A 90 -11.88 -7.75 12.37
C TYR A 90 -12.66 -8.96 11.83
N ALA A 91 -12.51 -9.28 10.55
CA ALA A 91 -13.16 -10.43 9.95
C ALA A 91 -12.38 -11.73 10.03
N CYS A 92 -12.16 -12.26 11.25
CA CYS A 92 -11.67 -13.64 11.49
C CYS A 92 -10.60 -14.15 10.49
N TYR A 93 -9.73 -13.27 10.00
CA TYR A 93 -8.70 -13.47 8.98
C TYR A 93 -7.62 -14.42 9.48
N ASP A 94 -7.50 -14.56 10.80
CA ASP A 94 -6.50 -15.36 11.50
C ASP A 94 -6.54 -16.88 11.18
N GLY A 95 -7.45 -17.31 10.29
CA GLY A 95 -7.60 -18.69 9.88
C GLY A 95 -8.07 -19.60 11.01
N ARG A 96 -8.43 -19.04 12.18
CA ARG A 96 -8.95 -19.80 13.33
C ARG A 96 -10.41 -20.17 13.13
N MET A 97 -11.13 -19.48 12.25
CA MET A 97 -12.42 -19.92 11.73
C MET A 97 -12.27 -20.55 10.35
N GLN A 98 -12.76 -21.78 10.22
CA GLN A 98 -12.75 -22.50 8.95
C GLN A 98 -13.61 -21.75 7.92
N GLY A 99 -13.01 -21.31 6.82
CA GLY A 99 -13.71 -20.65 5.72
C GLY A 99 -13.55 -19.12 5.61
N VAL A 100 -12.75 -18.47 6.48
CA VAL A 100 -12.61 -16.99 6.53
C VAL A 100 -11.13 -16.52 6.38
N ALA A 101 -10.29 -17.32 5.73
CA ALA A 101 -8.88 -16.99 5.53
C ALA A 101 -8.67 -16.14 4.28
N ASN A 102 -8.53 -14.82 4.45
CA ASN A 102 -8.54 -13.84 3.37
C ASN A 102 -7.13 -13.34 3.02
N ASN A 103 -6.27 -14.12 2.37
CA ASN A 103 -4.96 -13.62 1.97
C ASN A 103 -5.09 -12.37 1.08
N PHE A 104 -4.38 -11.30 1.40
CA PHE A 104 -4.33 -10.10 0.57
C PHE A 104 -3.12 -10.15 -0.37
N GLY A 105 -3.34 -9.83 -1.63
CA GLY A 105 -2.29 -9.88 -2.63
C GLY A 105 -2.66 -9.21 -3.94
N VAL A 106 -2.07 -9.71 -5.01
CA VAL A 106 -2.35 -9.26 -6.37
C VAL A 106 -2.62 -10.44 -7.29
N LEU A 107 -3.40 -10.21 -8.34
CA LEU A 107 -3.44 -11.07 -9.52
C LEU A 107 -2.48 -10.50 -10.55
N ASP A 108 -1.59 -11.34 -11.08
CA ASP A 108 -0.74 -10.95 -12.21
C ASP A 108 -1.53 -10.97 -13.55
N GLY A 109 -0.88 -10.58 -14.64
CA GLY A 109 -1.49 -10.58 -15.97
C GLY A 109 -1.91 -11.97 -16.50
N ASN A 110 -1.50 -13.06 -15.84
CA ASN A 110 -1.94 -14.42 -16.15
C ASN A 110 -3.13 -14.86 -15.29
N GLY A 111 -3.52 -14.05 -14.29
CA GLY A 111 -4.53 -14.38 -13.29
C GLY A 111 -4.00 -15.21 -12.13
N ASP A 112 -2.68 -15.32 -11.97
CA ASP A 112 -2.07 -16.03 -10.84
C ASP A 112 -2.07 -15.13 -9.60
N PHE A 113 -2.55 -15.66 -8.47
CA PHE A 113 -2.57 -14.94 -7.20
C PHE A 113 -1.20 -14.98 -6.52
N ILE A 114 -0.66 -13.80 -6.21
CA ILE A 114 0.58 -13.61 -5.47
C ILE A 114 0.27 -12.95 -4.12
N SER A 115 0.44 -13.71 -3.04
CA SER A 115 0.18 -13.24 -1.67
C SER A 115 1.18 -12.17 -1.25
N ILE A 116 0.69 -11.08 -0.65
CA ILE A 116 1.51 -10.05 0.01
C ILE A 116 1.38 -10.16 1.53
N LEU A 117 0.15 -10.34 2.02
CA LEU A 117 -0.17 -10.64 3.41
C LEU A 117 -0.86 -12.00 3.45
N ASP A 118 -0.34 -12.90 4.28
CA ASP A 118 -0.86 -14.26 4.45
C ASP A 118 -1.70 -14.32 5.73
N SER A 119 -2.92 -14.82 5.63
CA SER A 119 -3.89 -14.77 6.71
C SER A 119 -3.54 -15.64 7.92
N GLN A 120 -2.67 -16.63 7.75
CA GLN A 120 -2.22 -17.48 8.84
C GLN A 120 -1.09 -16.85 9.66
N THR A 121 -0.44 -15.80 9.15
CA THR A 121 0.81 -15.28 9.73
C THR A 121 0.87 -13.78 9.88
N ALA A 122 0.13 -13.02 9.09
CA ALA A 122 0.05 -11.57 9.20
C ALA A 122 -1.03 -11.19 10.21
N GLY A 123 -0.75 -10.20 11.03
CA GLY A 123 -1.73 -9.48 11.84
C GLY A 123 -1.60 -7.98 11.62
N ALA A 124 -2.45 -7.21 12.29
CA ALA A 124 -2.38 -5.76 12.14
C ALA A 124 -1.05 -5.19 12.65
N GLY A 125 -0.52 -4.24 11.88
CA GLY A 125 0.81 -3.68 12.01
C GLY A 125 1.85 -4.36 11.12
N ASP A 126 1.58 -5.58 10.64
CA ASP A 126 2.49 -6.27 9.73
C ASP A 126 2.49 -5.64 8.34
N THR A 127 3.64 -5.74 7.69
CA THR A 127 3.89 -5.17 6.37
C THR A 127 4.46 -6.23 5.43
N GLY A 128 3.82 -6.39 4.28
CA GLY A 128 4.28 -7.19 3.16
C GLY A 128 4.70 -6.31 1.99
N SER A 129 5.41 -6.88 1.01
CA SER A 129 5.73 -6.15 -0.21
C SER A 129 5.84 -7.07 -1.43
N ILE A 130 5.65 -6.49 -2.60
CA ILE A 130 5.89 -7.13 -3.89
C ILE A 130 6.58 -6.17 -4.85
N THR A 131 7.44 -6.72 -5.71
CA THR A 131 8.05 -6.00 -6.83
C THR A 131 7.47 -6.55 -8.13
N GLN A 132 6.86 -5.67 -8.94
CA GLN A 132 6.33 -6.02 -10.26
C GLN A 132 7.34 -5.64 -11.35
N ASN A 133 7.47 -6.47 -12.40
CA ASN A 133 8.36 -6.10 -13.52
C ASN A 133 7.71 -5.02 -14.38
N VAL A 134 8.57 -4.28 -15.09
CA VAL A 134 8.16 -3.21 -16.00
C VAL A 134 7.16 -3.71 -17.03
N GLY A 135 5.97 -3.12 -17.02
CA GLY A 135 4.93 -3.40 -18.01
C GLY A 135 4.03 -4.57 -17.65
N ASP A 136 4.28 -5.25 -16.54
CA ASP A 136 3.37 -6.27 -16.02
C ASP A 136 2.10 -5.59 -15.52
N GLU A 137 0.96 -6.14 -15.91
CA GLU A 137 -0.35 -5.75 -15.39
C GLU A 137 -0.64 -6.53 -14.12
N PHE A 138 -1.26 -5.87 -13.14
CA PHE A 138 -1.76 -6.54 -11.95
C PHE A 138 -3.04 -5.87 -11.43
N THR A 139 -3.84 -6.60 -10.66
CA THR A 139 -4.97 -6.05 -9.87
C THR A 139 -4.78 -6.44 -8.40
N PHE A 140 -5.32 -5.66 -7.47
CA PHE A 140 -5.38 -6.11 -6.08
C PHE A 140 -6.44 -7.21 -5.95
N ALA A 141 -6.21 -8.14 -5.04
CA ALA A 141 -7.12 -9.24 -4.83
C ALA A 141 -7.10 -9.76 -3.40
N LEU A 142 -8.24 -10.34 -3.03
CA LEU A 142 -8.44 -11.11 -1.81
C LEU A 142 -8.63 -12.57 -2.19
N LYS A 143 -7.86 -13.46 -1.57
CA LYS A 143 -8.02 -14.90 -1.76
C LYS A 143 -8.59 -15.50 -0.48
N SER A 144 -9.87 -15.86 -0.55
CA SER A 144 -10.52 -16.75 0.41
C SER A 144 -10.14 -18.22 0.10
N PRO A 145 -10.42 -19.19 0.99
CA PRO A 145 -10.09 -20.60 0.75
C PRO A 145 -10.63 -21.16 -0.58
N ASP A 146 -11.83 -20.75 -0.97
CA ASP A 146 -12.57 -21.36 -2.07
C ASP A 146 -12.64 -20.49 -3.33
N THR A 147 -12.32 -19.19 -3.22
CA THR A 147 -12.45 -18.25 -4.34
C THR A 147 -11.55 -17.01 -4.18
N ILE A 148 -11.35 -16.31 -5.29
CA ILE A 148 -10.59 -15.06 -5.37
C ILE A 148 -11.56 -13.93 -5.73
N PHE A 149 -11.40 -12.80 -5.06
CA PHE A 149 -12.13 -11.56 -5.32
C PHE A 149 -11.13 -10.49 -5.77
N SER A 150 -11.38 -9.93 -6.95
CA SER A 150 -10.57 -8.87 -7.55
C SER A 150 -11.06 -7.51 -7.06
N SER A 151 -10.15 -6.55 -7.02
CA SER A 151 -10.50 -5.14 -6.81
C SER A 151 -11.27 -4.53 -7.99
N LYS A 152 -11.22 -5.20 -9.14
CA LYS A 152 -11.99 -4.87 -10.34
C LYS A 152 -13.31 -5.63 -10.34
N ASP A 153 -14.39 -4.95 -9.96
CA ASP A 153 -15.75 -5.50 -9.80
C ASP A 153 -16.20 -6.42 -10.94
N SER A 154 -15.88 -6.04 -12.19
CA SER A 154 -16.30 -6.81 -13.37
C SER A 154 -15.70 -8.22 -13.43
N ASP A 155 -14.63 -8.48 -12.68
CA ASP A 155 -13.95 -9.77 -12.63
C ASP A 155 -14.56 -10.67 -11.53
N ASN A 156 -15.39 -10.12 -10.64
CA ASN A 156 -16.07 -10.85 -9.58
C ASN A 156 -17.33 -11.52 -10.12
N VAL A 157 -17.56 -12.78 -9.74
CA VAL A 157 -18.68 -13.61 -10.24
C VAL A 157 -20.05 -13.00 -9.92
N ASP A 158 -20.14 -12.30 -8.79
CA ASP A 158 -21.34 -11.58 -8.35
C ASP A 158 -21.44 -10.15 -8.89
N GLY A 159 -20.39 -9.66 -9.55
CA GLY A 159 -20.28 -8.30 -10.08
C GLY A 159 -20.25 -7.23 -8.99
N ARG A 160 -19.87 -7.57 -7.76
CA ARG A 160 -19.84 -6.65 -6.62
C ARG A 160 -18.42 -6.17 -6.33
N ALA A 161 -18.33 -5.06 -5.61
CA ALA A 161 -17.08 -4.61 -5.01
C ALA A 161 -16.87 -5.38 -3.69
N HIS A 162 -15.68 -5.96 -3.55
CA HIS A 162 -15.21 -6.55 -2.30
C HIS A 162 -14.00 -5.80 -1.73
N LEU A 163 -13.40 -4.93 -2.56
CA LEU A 163 -12.30 -4.06 -2.20
C LEU A 163 -12.63 -2.65 -2.70
N LEU A 164 -12.52 -1.66 -1.82
CA LEU A 164 -12.72 -0.25 -2.13
C LEU A 164 -11.47 0.55 -1.82
N GLY A 165 -11.11 1.48 -2.70
CA GLY A 165 -9.95 2.35 -2.50
C GLY A 165 -10.33 3.74 -2.00
N LEU A 166 -9.51 4.32 -1.12
CA LEU A 166 -9.50 5.74 -0.79
C LEU A 166 -8.10 6.30 -1.03
N GLU A 167 -8.01 7.32 -1.87
CA GLU A 167 -6.74 8.04 -2.07
C GLU A 167 -6.50 9.03 -0.92
N VAL A 168 -5.31 8.95 -0.34
CA VAL A 168 -4.87 9.90 0.68
C VAL A 168 -4.44 11.20 0.00
N THR A 169 -5.20 12.27 0.24
CA THR A 169 -4.94 13.61 -0.30
C THR A 169 -4.21 14.52 0.68
N GLN A 170 -4.21 14.16 1.97
CA GLN A 170 -3.52 14.88 3.03
C GLN A 170 -2.74 13.89 3.90
N ALA A 171 -1.44 14.16 4.09
CA ALA A 171 -0.61 13.39 5.02
C ALA A 171 -1.05 13.62 6.48
N GLY A 172 -0.92 12.59 7.30
CA GLY A 172 -1.29 12.65 8.70
C GLY A 172 -1.12 11.32 9.41
N THR A 173 -1.33 11.35 10.72
CA THR A 173 -1.21 10.15 11.56
C THR A 173 -2.60 9.68 11.94
N ILE A 174 -2.83 8.39 11.77
CA ILE A 174 -4.07 7.68 12.09
C ILE A 174 -3.80 6.64 13.19
N SER A 175 -4.84 6.30 13.96
CA SER A 175 -4.75 5.27 15.00
C SER A 175 -5.93 4.31 14.88
N PHE A 176 -5.65 3.00 14.94
CA PHE A 176 -6.64 1.92 14.86
C PHE A 176 -6.50 0.99 16.05
N ASP A 177 -7.62 0.42 16.47
CA ASP A 177 -7.58 -0.79 17.28
C ASP A 177 -7.32 -1.96 16.32
N GLY A 178 -6.19 -2.63 16.50
CA GLY A 178 -5.60 -3.48 15.46
C GLY A 178 -6.24 -4.86 15.27
N ASP A 179 -7.00 -5.38 16.21
CA ASP A 179 -7.41 -6.80 16.19
C ASP A 179 -8.68 -6.99 17.03
N LEU A 180 -9.49 -8.00 16.68
CA LEU A 180 -10.56 -8.63 17.47
C LEU A 180 -10.26 -8.77 18.97
N THR A 181 -8.99 -8.96 19.36
CA THR A 181 -8.59 -9.03 20.78
C THR A 181 -8.59 -7.67 21.51
N ARG A 182 -8.73 -6.55 20.79
CA ARG A 182 -8.82 -5.16 21.30
C ARG A 182 -7.65 -4.71 22.17
N THR A 183 -6.46 -5.30 22.01
CA THR A 183 -5.34 -5.07 22.94
C THR A 183 -4.22 -4.16 22.43
N SER A 184 -4.16 -3.85 21.14
CA SER A 184 -3.12 -2.97 20.57
C SER A 184 -3.71 -1.88 19.68
N THR A 185 -3.49 -0.63 20.09
CA THR A 185 -3.66 0.51 19.20
C THR A 185 -2.44 0.61 18.29
N ILE A 186 -2.66 0.58 16.98
CA ILE A 186 -1.65 0.80 15.96
C ILE A 186 -1.71 2.25 15.54
N THR A 187 -0.56 2.88 15.40
CA THR A 187 -0.43 4.23 14.84
C THR A 187 0.29 4.13 13.51
N TYR A 188 -0.26 4.77 12.47
CA TYR A 188 0.32 4.76 11.13
C TYR A 188 0.38 6.17 10.53
N ASP A 189 1.48 6.48 9.86
CA ASP A 189 1.67 7.76 9.17
C ASP A 189 1.31 7.63 7.69
N LEU A 190 0.13 8.14 7.33
CA LEU A 190 -0.34 8.29 5.97
C LEU A 190 0.44 9.38 5.24
N LYS A 191 0.75 9.11 3.97
CA LYS A 191 1.39 10.04 3.04
C LYS A 191 0.44 10.33 1.89
N VAL A 192 0.57 11.53 1.33
CA VAL A 192 -0.16 11.90 0.10
C VAL A 192 0.19 10.91 -1.00
N GLY A 193 -0.84 10.34 -1.65
CA GLY A 193 -0.71 9.33 -2.69
C GLY A 193 -0.69 7.88 -2.18
N ASP A 194 -0.75 7.63 -0.88
CA ASP A 194 -1.11 6.31 -0.35
C ASP A 194 -2.55 5.97 -0.76
N ILE A 195 -2.83 4.68 -0.92
CA ILE A 195 -4.20 4.17 -1.11
C ILE A 195 -4.57 3.36 0.13
N VAL A 196 -5.63 3.73 0.81
CA VAL A 196 -6.26 2.88 1.82
C VAL A 196 -7.23 1.95 1.09
N ILE A 197 -7.09 0.65 1.28
CA ILE A 197 -8.03 -0.34 0.76
C ILE A 197 -8.86 -0.87 1.92
N LEU A 198 -10.16 -0.71 1.76
CA LEU A 198 -11.23 -1.16 2.63
C LEU A 198 -11.78 -2.45 2.03
N ILE A 199 -11.86 -3.50 2.83
CA ILE A 199 -12.06 -4.86 2.34
C ILE A 199 -13.23 -5.46 3.10
N GLU A 200 -14.07 -6.20 2.39
CA GLU A 200 -15.16 -7.02 2.92
C GLU A 200 -14.69 -8.37 3.46
N ASP A 201 -15.41 -8.88 4.46
CA ASP A 201 -15.38 -10.29 4.77
C ASP A 201 -15.97 -11.11 3.62
N MET A 202 -15.43 -12.31 3.46
CA MET A 202 -15.88 -13.19 2.39
C MET A 202 -16.32 -14.49 3.01
N MET A 203 -17.64 -14.66 3.12
CA MET A 203 -18.21 -15.95 3.47
C MET A 203 -18.00 -16.95 2.32
N THR A 204 -17.32 -18.06 2.64
CA THR A 204 -17.26 -19.26 1.79
C THR A 204 -18.38 -20.24 2.13
N ASP A 205 -18.64 -21.21 1.25
CA ASP A 205 -19.65 -22.27 1.44
C ASP A 205 -19.37 -23.16 2.66
N GLN A 206 -18.13 -23.19 3.16
CA GLN A 206 -17.72 -23.89 4.38
C GLN A 206 -18.09 -23.13 5.67
N ASN A 207 -18.41 -21.82 5.61
CA ASN A 207 -18.82 -21.04 6.77
C ASN A 207 -20.31 -21.26 7.13
N SER A 208 -20.65 -22.53 7.38
CA SER A 208 -22.01 -23.03 7.64
C SER A 208 -22.64 -22.57 8.96
N SER A 209 -21.90 -21.82 9.79
CA SER A 209 -22.37 -21.32 11.09
C SER A 209 -23.41 -20.20 10.98
N PHE A 210 -23.50 -19.53 9.82
CA PHE A 210 -24.45 -18.44 9.53
C PHE A 210 -25.64 -18.87 8.65
N GLY A 211 -26.05 -20.15 8.70
CA GLY A 211 -27.40 -20.54 8.27
C GLY A 211 -27.66 -20.66 6.77
N GLY A 212 -26.64 -20.97 5.96
CA GLY A 212 -26.84 -21.30 4.54
C GLY A 212 -26.94 -20.09 3.61
N MET A 213 -26.28 -18.99 3.96
CA MET A 213 -26.12 -17.83 3.08
C MET A 213 -25.23 -18.19 1.86
N ILE A 214 -25.51 -17.52 0.74
CA ILE A 214 -24.83 -17.75 -0.54
C ILE A 214 -23.38 -17.23 -0.42
N PRO A 215 -22.35 -17.98 -0.85
CA PRO A 215 -20.97 -17.49 -0.88
C PRO A 215 -20.86 -16.15 -1.61
N GLY A 216 -20.10 -15.21 -1.05
CA GLY A 216 -19.90 -13.86 -1.62
C GLY A 216 -20.96 -12.81 -1.24
N LEU A 217 -21.86 -13.10 -0.29
CA LEU A 217 -22.72 -12.10 0.32
C LEU A 217 -22.12 -11.63 1.65
N GLY A 218 -21.18 -10.69 1.60
CA GLY A 218 -20.81 -9.87 2.77
C GLY A 218 -21.97 -8.94 3.17
N ASP A 219 -21.84 -8.26 4.30
CA ASP A 219 -22.78 -7.21 4.72
C ASP A 219 -22.43 -5.82 4.17
N PHE A 220 -21.30 -5.69 3.47
CA PHE A 220 -20.92 -4.54 2.65
C PHE A 220 -20.62 -3.27 3.45
N ASP A 221 -20.02 -3.42 4.63
CA ASP A 221 -19.61 -2.32 5.50
C ASP A 221 -18.11 -1.94 5.39
N TYR A 222 -17.34 -2.73 4.66
CA TYR A 222 -15.95 -2.57 4.24
C TYR A 222 -14.98 -2.25 5.37
N ASN A 223 -15.27 -2.72 6.58
CA ASN A 223 -14.46 -2.44 7.77
C ASN A 223 -13.78 -3.71 8.35
N ASP A 224 -14.02 -4.85 7.71
CA ASP A 224 -13.54 -6.18 8.06
C ASP A 224 -12.02 -6.32 8.01
N MET A 225 -11.40 -5.73 6.98
CA MET A 225 -9.95 -5.61 6.87
C MET A 225 -9.59 -4.30 6.23
N VAL A 226 -8.59 -3.63 6.79
CA VAL A 226 -8.09 -2.37 6.24
C VAL A 226 -6.60 -2.45 6.04
N VAL A 227 -6.16 -2.13 4.82
CA VAL A 227 -4.74 -2.08 4.47
C VAL A 227 -4.38 -0.72 3.87
N VAL A 228 -3.13 -0.31 4.08
CA VAL A 228 -2.53 0.81 3.36
C VAL A 228 -1.60 0.26 2.32
N VAL A 229 -1.80 0.68 1.08
CA VAL A 229 -0.92 0.41 -0.05
C VAL A 229 -0.10 1.66 -0.35
N ARG A 230 1.21 1.46 -0.41
CA ARG A 230 2.17 2.51 -0.74
C ARG A 230 3.07 2.05 -1.88
N ALA A 231 3.08 2.82 -2.96
CA ALA A 231 4.11 2.67 -3.99
C ALA A 231 5.38 3.41 -3.58
N THR A 232 6.50 2.70 -3.63
CA THR A 232 7.81 3.31 -3.50
C THR A 232 8.51 3.33 -4.88
N PRO A 233 9.05 4.49 -5.31
CA PRO A 233 9.81 4.56 -6.55
C PRO A 233 11.00 3.60 -6.50
N VAL A 234 11.14 2.75 -7.52
CA VAL A 234 12.34 1.93 -7.68
C VAL A 234 13.42 2.83 -8.29
N PRO A 235 14.61 2.97 -7.66
CA PRO A 235 15.71 3.74 -8.25
C PRO A 235 16.02 3.23 -9.65
N GLU A 236 15.95 4.11 -10.65
CA GLU A 236 16.19 3.70 -12.02
C GLU A 236 17.60 3.10 -12.16
N PRO A 237 17.76 1.96 -12.88
CA PRO A 237 19.08 1.37 -13.12
C PRO A 237 20.08 2.37 -13.73
N GLY A 238 19.57 3.29 -14.57
CA GLY A 238 20.37 4.38 -15.16
C GLY A 238 20.91 5.36 -14.12
N THR A 239 20.12 5.71 -13.11
CA THR A 239 20.55 6.60 -12.02
C THR A 239 21.64 5.93 -11.17
N MET A 240 21.47 4.65 -10.85
CA MET A 240 22.48 3.86 -10.12
C MET A 240 23.79 3.75 -10.91
N LEU A 241 23.70 3.52 -12.22
CA LEU A 241 24.86 3.45 -13.10
C LEU A 241 25.55 4.81 -13.21
N LEU A 242 24.80 5.89 -13.40
CA LEU A 242 25.34 7.24 -13.51
C LEU A 242 26.03 7.67 -12.21
N MET A 243 25.42 7.39 -11.06
CA MET A 243 26.02 7.63 -9.75
C MET A 243 27.33 6.84 -9.58
N SER A 244 27.32 5.56 -9.97
CA SER A 244 28.51 4.70 -9.92
C SER A 244 29.64 5.22 -10.80
N LEU A 245 29.33 5.64 -12.03
CA LEU A 245 30.29 6.23 -12.97
C LEU A 245 30.81 7.58 -12.47
N GLY A 246 29.94 8.40 -11.88
CA GLY A 246 30.31 9.67 -11.26
C GLY A 246 31.31 9.49 -10.12
N LEU A 247 31.06 8.54 -9.22
CA LEU A 247 31.96 8.18 -8.12
C LEU A 247 33.31 7.64 -8.65
N LEU A 248 33.28 6.81 -9.68
CA LEU A 248 34.50 6.27 -10.29
C LEU A 248 35.34 7.37 -10.95
N GLY A 249 34.69 8.36 -11.59
CA GLY A 249 35.33 9.55 -12.13
C GLY A 249 35.98 10.44 -11.06
N LEU A 250 35.28 10.66 -9.94
CA LEU A 250 35.80 11.39 -8.78
C LEU A 250 37.01 10.70 -8.14
N GLY A 251 36.97 9.36 -8.03
CA GLY A 251 38.08 8.56 -7.51
C GLY A 251 39.35 8.69 -8.35
N ARG A 252 39.22 8.67 -9.69
CA ARG A 252 40.35 8.86 -10.61
C ARG A 252 40.92 10.29 -10.58
N ARG A 253 40.07 11.30 -10.39
CA ARG A 253 40.53 12.69 -10.28
C ARG A 253 41.44 12.90 -9.06
N ARG A 254 41.06 12.35 -7.90
CA ARG A 254 41.86 12.41 -6.66
C ARG A 254 43.24 11.75 -6.77
N GLN A 255 43.38 10.71 -7.59
CA GLN A 255 44.69 10.06 -7.79
C GLN A 255 45.64 10.93 -8.61
N LYS A 256 45.12 11.71 -9.56
CA LYS A 256 45.93 12.59 -10.40
C LYS A 256 46.49 13.78 -9.62
N ASP A 257 45.76 14.25 -8.61
CA ASP A 257 46.16 15.38 -7.76
C ASP A 257 47.23 15.01 -6.70
N LYS A 258 47.53 13.71 -6.49
CA LYS A 258 48.58 13.25 -5.55
C LYS A 258 49.97 13.07 -6.20
N CYS A 259 50.07 13.20 -7.52
CA CYS A 259 51.32 12.96 -8.25
C CYS A 259 51.94 14.23 -8.86
N ASN A 260 51.42 15.41 -8.49
CA ASN A 260 52.04 16.73 -8.75
C ASN A 260 52.32 17.41 -7.42
#